data_AF-A0A9E3UN87-F1
#
_entry.id   AF-A0A9E3UN87-F1
#
_cell.length_a   1.000
_cell.length_b   1.000
_cell.length_c   1.000
_cell.angle_alpha   90.00
_cell.angle_beta   90.00
_cell.angle_gamma   90.00
#
_symmetry.space_group_name_H-M   'P 1'
#
loop_
_entity.id
_entity.type
_entity.pdbx_description
1 polymer ?
#
loop_
_entity_poly.entity_id
_entity_poly.type
_entity_poly.pdbx_seq_one_letter_code
_entity_poly.pdbx_strand_id
1 'polypeptide(L)'
;MKIAYQGAPGAFGWEACRIFLPEWTPVARATFTGVVKAVLAGKAARGMVPLRNAIAGPVPGVEELIRESGLLVVERHRLPIRMHLLGLPDAALDRIARVTSHPVALGQCGRWIAEADVATSEASNTAVAAQQLAESGDATTGVIASEAAADAYGLKILYRDVHDRDDNHTIFCVLARAEEAGA
;
A
#
# COMPACT_ATOMS: atom_id res chain seq x y z
N MET A 1 11.66 -5.37 -17.15
CA MET A 1 10.36 -4.91 -17.69
C MET A 1 9.67 -3.99 -16.66
N LYS A 2 8.66 -3.19 -17.03
CA LYS A 2 7.98 -2.25 -16.11
C LYS A 2 6.59 -2.74 -15.69
N ILE A 3 6.28 -2.65 -14.40
CA ILE A 3 4.95 -2.93 -13.83
C ILE A 3 4.39 -1.69 -13.14
N ALA A 4 3.24 -1.19 -13.58
CA ALA A 4 2.60 -0.03 -12.99
C ALA A 4 1.80 -0.42 -11.75
N TYR A 5 1.80 0.41 -10.70
CA TYR A 5 0.97 0.22 -9.50
C TYR A 5 0.47 1.57 -8.98
N GLN A 6 -0.56 1.56 -8.14
CA GLN A 6 -1.09 2.77 -7.51
C GLN A 6 -0.43 3.03 -6.15
N GLY A 7 -0.02 4.28 -5.90
CA GLY A 7 0.57 4.71 -4.64
C GLY A 7 2.02 5.18 -4.78
N ALA A 8 2.80 5.00 -3.71
CA ALA A 8 4.21 5.40 -3.61
C ALA A 8 5.09 4.19 -3.23
N PRO A 9 6.43 4.26 -3.31
CA PRO A 9 7.32 3.24 -2.76
C PRO A 9 6.94 2.89 -1.32
N GLY A 10 6.99 1.62 -0.94
CA GLY A 10 6.51 1.15 0.36
C GLY A 10 5.01 0.86 0.44
N ALA A 11 4.18 1.29 -0.52
CA ALA A 11 2.76 0.89 -0.52
C ALA A 11 2.60 -0.64 -0.69
N PHE A 12 1.51 -1.22 -0.21
CA PHE A 12 1.26 -2.66 -0.39
C PHE A 12 1.25 -3.09 -1.87
N GLY A 13 0.82 -2.22 -2.79
CA GLY A 13 0.93 -2.47 -4.23
C GLY A 13 2.37 -2.48 -4.76
N TRP A 14 3.26 -1.68 -4.16
CA TRP A 14 4.69 -1.70 -4.46
C TRP A 14 5.34 -2.98 -3.93
N GLU A 15 5.01 -3.34 -2.70
CA GLU A 15 5.46 -4.58 -2.06
C GLU A 15 5.02 -5.81 -2.86
N ALA A 16 3.75 -5.87 -3.29
CA ALA A 16 3.25 -6.92 -4.17
C ALA A 16 4.07 -7.05 -5.46
N CYS A 17 4.42 -5.93 -6.12
CA CYS A 17 5.28 -5.97 -7.30
C CYS A 17 6.65 -6.58 -6.97
N ARG A 18 7.28 -6.18 -5.87
CA ARG A 18 8.62 -6.66 -5.49
C ARG A 18 8.65 -8.12 -5.09
N ILE A 19 7.60 -8.63 -4.45
CA ILE A 19 7.52 -10.01 -3.99
C ILE A 19 7.18 -10.95 -5.15
N PHE A 20 6.14 -10.63 -5.93
CA PHE A 20 5.60 -11.55 -6.92
C PHE A 20 6.23 -11.40 -8.31
N LEU A 21 6.83 -10.24 -8.61
CA LEU A 21 7.52 -9.97 -9.87
C LEU A 21 8.88 -9.29 -9.62
N PRO A 22 9.83 -9.95 -8.92
CA PRO A 22 11.09 -9.34 -8.48
C PRO A 22 11.98 -8.80 -9.61
N GLU A 23 11.90 -9.40 -10.80
CA GLU A 23 12.65 -8.99 -12.00
C GLU A 23 12.04 -7.76 -12.71
N TRP A 24 10.93 -7.24 -12.20
CA TRP A 24 10.20 -6.12 -12.79
C TRP A 24 10.44 -4.84 -12.01
N THR A 25 10.60 -3.73 -12.73
CA THR A 25 10.73 -2.41 -12.14
C THR A 25 9.35 -1.83 -11.85
N PRO A 26 8.96 -1.63 -10.58
CA PRO A 26 7.69 -1.02 -10.23
C PRO A 26 7.66 0.46 -10.63
N VAL A 27 6.57 0.93 -11.23
CA VAL A 27 6.38 2.34 -11.59
C VAL A 27 5.10 2.89 -10.97
N ALA A 28 5.25 3.88 -10.10
CA ALA A 28 4.15 4.50 -9.36
C ALA A 28 3.18 5.26 -10.28
N ARG A 29 1.89 5.22 -9.92
CA ARG A 29 0.80 6.01 -10.50
C ARG A 29 -0.08 6.53 -9.38
N ALA A 30 -0.66 7.71 -9.58
CA ALA A 30 -1.52 8.33 -8.59
C ALA A 30 -2.84 7.57 -8.37
N THR A 31 -3.39 6.97 -9.42
CA THR A 31 -4.72 6.33 -9.42
C THR A 31 -4.69 4.96 -10.10
N PHE A 32 -5.68 4.10 -9.79
CA PHE A 32 -5.86 2.83 -10.49
C PHE A 32 -6.11 3.05 -12.00
N THR A 33 -6.86 4.08 -12.38
CA THR A 33 -7.02 4.48 -13.78
C THR A 33 -5.68 4.82 -14.43
N GLY A 34 -4.77 5.45 -13.69
CA GLY A 34 -3.40 5.73 -14.14
C GLY A 34 -2.58 4.46 -14.39
N VAL A 35 -2.79 3.41 -13.58
CA VAL A 35 -2.19 2.08 -13.81
C VAL A 35 -2.68 1.49 -15.12
N VAL A 36 -4.01 1.42 -15.29
CA VAL A 36 -4.64 0.89 -16.51
C VAL A 36 -4.19 1.66 -17.76
N LYS A 37 -4.22 2.99 -17.72
CA LYS A 37 -3.75 3.84 -18.83
C LYS A 37 -2.29 3.59 -19.18
N ALA A 38 -1.44 3.33 -18.18
CA ALA A 38 -0.02 3.04 -18.42
C ALA A 38 0.18 1.69 -19.13
N VAL A 39 -0.63 0.68 -18.80
CA VAL A 39 -0.60 -0.63 -19.46
C VAL A 39 -1.14 -0.53 -20.88
N LEU A 40 -2.29 0.13 -21.09
CA LEU A 40 -2.87 0.31 -22.42
C LEU A 40 -1.95 1.09 -23.37
N ALA A 41 -1.24 2.10 -22.86
CA ALA A 41 -0.32 2.90 -23.65
C ALA A 41 1.07 2.28 -23.83
N GLY A 42 1.31 1.04 -23.39
CA GLY A 42 2.62 0.38 -23.48
C GLY A 42 3.71 1.01 -22.60
N LYS A 43 3.38 1.96 -21.72
CA LYS A 43 4.32 2.59 -20.79
C LYS A 43 4.74 1.67 -19.65
N ALA A 44 3.91 0.65 -19.38
CA ALA A 44 4.22 -0.51 -18.55
C ALA A 44 3.66 -1.76 -19.25
N ALA A 45 4.36 -2.88 -19.13
CA ALA A 45 3.91 -4.16 -19.70
C ALA A 45 2.87 -4.85 -18.80
N ARG A 46 2.90 -4.55 -17.49
CA ARG A 46 1.93 -5.06 -16.51
C ARG A 46 1.38 -3.97 -15.61
N GLY A 47 0.23 -4.23 -15.02
CA GLY A 47 -0.36 -3.41 -13.96
C GLY A 47 -0.64 -4.25 -12.72
N MET A 48 -0.28 -3.78 -11.53
CA MET A 48 -0.61 -4.39 -10.25
C MET A 48 -1.75 -3.60 -9.60
N VAL A 49 -2.89 -4.26 -9.36
CA VAL A 49 -4.06 -3.63 -8.72
C VAL A 49 -4.62 -4.52 -7.60
N PRO A 50 -5.04 -3.95 -6.45
CA PRO A 50 -5.69 -4.72 -5.40
C PRO A 50 -7.17 -4.94 -5.75
N LEU A 51 -7.61 -6.20 -5.79
CA LEU A 51 -8.98 -6.57 -6.13
C LEU A 51 -9.88 -6.58 -4.89
N ARG A 52 -9.43 -7.24 -3.83
CA ARG A 52 -10.20 -7.47 -2.60
C ARG A 52 -9.27 -7.62 -1.41
N ASN A 53 -9.63 -6.99 -0.30
CA ASN A 53 -9.05 -7.21 1.01
C ASN A 53 -9.93 -8.16 1.84
N ALA A 54 -9.30 -8.97 2.71
CA ALA A 54 -9.97 -9.95 3.55
C ALA A 54 -10.95 -9.34 4.56
N ILE A 55 -10.62 -8.15 5.07
CA ILE A 55 -11.37 -7.46 6.11
C ILE A 55 -12.26 -6.38 5.50
N ALA A 56 -11.70 -5.50 4.67
CA ALA A 56 -12.41 -4.37 4.07
C ALA A 56 -13.26 -4.74 2.84
N GLY A 57 -13.15 -5.97 2.34
CA GLY A 57 -13.90 -6.43 1.17
C GLY A 57 -13.33 -5.93 -0.17
N PRO A 58 -14.15 -5.88 -1.23
CA PRO A 58 -13.73 -5.43 -2.56
C PRO A 58 -13.14 -4.02 -2.54
N VAL A 59 -12.09 -3.79 -3.33
CA VAL A 59 -11.56 -2.43 -3.50
C VAL A 59 -12.49 -1.67 -4.45
N PRO A 60 -13.06 -0.53 -4.03
CA PRO A 60 -14.06 0.19 -4.82
C PRO A 60 -13.57 0.54 -6.23
N GLY A 61 -14.40 0.24 -7.24
CA GLY A 61 -14.18 0.62 -8.63
C GLY A 61 -13.11 -0.19 -9.38
N VAL A 62 -12.32 -1.05 -8.72
CA VAL A 62 -11.24 -1.78 -9.39
C VAL A 62 -11.78 -2.85 -10.35
N GLU A 63 -12.80 -3.61 -9.95
CA GLU A 63 -13.41 -4.64 -10.81
C GLU A 63 -14.00 -4.05 -12.09
N GLU A 64 -14.77 -2.97 -11.95
CA GLU A 64 -15.35 -2.24 -13.07
C GLU A 64 -14.27 -1.67 -13.98
N LEU A 65 -13.24 -1.05 -13.40
CA LEU A 65 -12.11 -0.50 -14.14
C LEU A 65 -11.36 -1.57 -14.96
N ILE A 66 -11.14 -2.76 -14.39
CA ILE A 66 -10.52 -3.87 -15.12
C ILE A 66 -11.43 -4.27 -16.30
N ARG A 67 -12.71 -4.51 -16.04
CA ARG A 67 -13.69 -4.94 -17.06
C ARG A 67 -13.80 -3.94 -18.21
N GLU A 68 -13.90 -2.64 -17.92
CA GLU A 68 -14.04 -1.59 -18.94
C GLU A 68 -12.76 -1.35 -19.74
N SER A 69 -11.60 -1.63 -19.15
CA SER A 69 -10.32 -1.42 -19.83
C SER A 69 -10.02 -2.43 -20.94
N GLY A 70 -10.67 -3.60 -20.92
CA GLY A 70 -10.34 -4.73 -21.80
C GLY A 70 -9.01 -5.41 -21.47
N LEU A 71 -8.32 -5.03 -20.38
CA LEU A 71 -7.13 -5.73 -19.90
C LEU A 71 -7.49 -7.08 -19.28
N LEU A 72 -6.58 -8.04 -19.40
CA LEU A 72 -6.74 -9.39 -18.84
C LEU A 72 -6.06 -9.48 -17.49
N VAL A 73 -6.71 -10.16 -16.53
CA VAL A 73 -6.06 -10.60 -15.29
C VAL A 73 -5.27 -11.88 -15.60
N VAL A 74 -3.95 -11.77 -15.65
CA VAL A 74 -3.06 -12.90 -15.98
C VAL A 74 -2.58 -13.67 -14.75
N GLU A 75 -2.49 -13.00 -13.60
CA GLU A 75 -2.08 -13.62 -12.34
C GLU A 75 -2.87 -13.04 -11.17
N ARG A 76 -2.99 -13.83 -10.09
CA ARG A 76 -3.58 -13.42 -8.81
C ARG A 76 -2.67 -13.84 -7.67
N HIS A 77 -2.34 -12.88 -6.82
CA HIS A 77 -1.43 -13.06 -5.70
C HIS A 77 -2.08 -12.66 -4.39
N ARG A 78 -1.80 -13.41 -3.32
CA ARG A 78 -2.30 -13.12 -1.98
C ARG A 78 -1.16 -12.54 -1.14
N LEU A 79 -1.27 -11.27 -0.76
CA LEU A 79 -0.30 -10.60 0.10
C LEU A 79 -0.87 -10.47 1.52
N PRO A 80 -0.25 -11.07 2.55
CA PRO A 80 -0.55 -10.77 3.94
C PRO A 80 -0.33 -9.29 4.23
N ILE A 81 -1.28 -8.64 4.91
CA ILE A 81 -1.21 -7.21 5.20
C ILE A 81 -0.82 -7.04 6.67
N ARG A 82 0.44 -6.67 6.89
CA ARG A 82 0.96 -6.28 8.20
C ARG A 82 1.17 -4.79 8.27
N MET A 83 0.65 -4.21 9.33
CA MET A 83 0.75 -2.78 9.61
C MET A 83 1.45 -2.57 10.94
N HIS A 84 2.39 -1.63 10.95
CA HIS A 84 3.23 -1.29 12.08
C HIS A 84 3.13 0.21 12.35
N LEU A 85 3.39 0.63 13.58
CA LEU A 85 3.63 2.03 13.90
C LEU A 85 5.06 2.38 13.52
N LEU A 86 5.21 3.32 12.60
CA LEU A 86 6.49 3.87 12.20
C LEU A 86 6.65 5.28 12.78
N GLY A 87 7.90 5.65 13.09
CA GLY A 87 8.29 6.97 13.53
C GLY A 87 9.61 7.40 12.87
N LEU A 88 10.00 8.65 13.08
CA LEU A 88 11.34 9.11 12.73
C LEU A 88 12.41 8.31 13.51
N PRO A 89 13.67 8.25 13.03
CA PRO A 89 14.74 7.51 13.71
C PRO A 89 14.93 7.89 15.19
N ASP A 90 14.72 9.16 15.53
CA ASP A 90 14.82 9.74 16.88
C ASP A 90 13.50 9.72 17.65
N ALA A 91 12.40 9.27 17.03
CA ALA A 91 11.11 9.16 17.70
C ALA A 91 11.12 8.07 18.80
N ALA A 92 10.40 8.38 19.87
CA ALA A 92 10.17 7.49 21.01
C ALA A 92 8.67 7.17 21.10
N LEU A 93 8.35 5.90 21.35
CA LEU A 93 6.97 5.40 21.36
C LEU A 93 6.09 6.15 22.37
N ASP A 94 6.61 6.46 23.55
CA ASP A 94 5.95 7.17 24.63
C ASP A 94 5.72 8.67 24.35
N ARG A 95 6.28 9.19 23.25
CA ARG A 95 6.11 10.60 22.81
C ARG A 95 5.19 10.75 21.61
N ILE A 96 4.66 9.65 21.08
CA ILE A 96 3.73 9.71 19.95
C ILE A 96 2.39 10.23 20.44
N ALA A 97 1.99 11.40 19.93
CA ALA A 97 0.73 12.05 20.27
C ALA A 97 -0.32 11.93 19.15
N ARG A 98 0.14 11.67 17.92
CA ARG A 98 -0.71 11.55 16.73
C ARG A 98 -0.24 10.43 15.82
N VAL A 99 -1.19 9.77 15.18
CA VAL A 99 -0.95 8.76 14.15
C VAL A 99 -1.66 9.12 12.86
N THR A 100 -0.92 9.09 11.74
CA THR A 100 -1.46 9.34 10.40
C THR A 100 -1.48 8.07 9.56
N SER A 101 -2.59 7.80 8.86
CA SER A 101 -2.65 6.70 7.89
C SER A 101 -3.85 6.83 6.94
N HIS A 102 -4.00 5.86 6.04
CA HIS A 102 -5.20 5.74 5.21
C HIS A 102 -6.43 5.39 6.08
N PRO A 103 -7.64 5.92 5.80
CA PRO A 103 -8.83 5.67 6.62
C PRO A 103 -9.13 4.18 6.87
N VAL A 104 -8.96 3.35 5.83
CA VAL A 104 -9.13 1.88 5.96
C VAL A 104 -8.08 1.25 6.89
N ALA A 105 -6.85 1.77 6.91
CA ALA A 105 -5.80 1.26 7.80
C ALA A 105 -6.05 1.69 9.26
N LEU A 106 -6.46 2.94 9.48
CA LEU A 106 -6.86 3.44 10.80
C LEU A 106 -8.02 2.60 11.36
N GLY A 107 -9.05 2.34 10.54
CA GLY A 107 -10.19 1.49 10.93
C GLY A 107 -9.86 0.02 11.20
N GLN A 108 -8.65 -0.43 10.85
CA GLN A 108 -8.17 -1.80 11.11
C GLN A 108 -7.13 -1.85 12.25
N CYS A 109 -6.85 -0.74 12.91
CA CYS A 109 -5.90 -0.65 14.03
C CYS A 109 -6.54 0.01 15.26
N GLY A 110 -7.86 -0.13 15.41
CA GLY A 110 -8.65 0.62 16.38
C GLY A 110 -8.31 0.26 17.83
N ARG A 111 -7.98 -1.01 18.10
CA ARG A 111 -7.64 -1.43 19.48
C ARG A 111 -6.35 -0.78 19.95
N TRP A 112 -5.29 -0.87 19.15
CA TRP A 112 -4.01 -0.27 19.49
C TRP A 112 -4.11 1.26 19.62
N ILE A 113 -4.84 1.93 18.70
CA ILE A 113 -5.04 3.38 18.75
C ILE A 113 -5.76 3.79 20.05
N ALA A 114 -6.80 3.06 20.45
CA ALA A 114 -7.55 3.32 21.67
C ALA A 114 -6.72 3.06 22.94
N GLU A 115 -5.91 2.00 22.95
CA GLU A 115 -5.01 1.67 24.06
C GLU A 115 -3.88 2.70 24.22
N ALA A 116 -3.36 3.23 23.11
CA ALA A 116 -2.31 4.23 23.11
C ALA A 116 -2.81 5.67 23.39
N ASP A 117 -4.12 5.90 23.31
CA ASP A 117 -4.77 7.22 23.49
C ASP A 117 -4.16 8.34 22.62
N VAL A 118 -3.96 8.02 21.33
CA VAL A 118 -3.36 8.95 20.35
C VAL A 118 -4.38 9.53 19.40
N ALA A 119 -4.18 10.79 18.99
CA ALA A 119 -5.01 11.41 17.96
C ALA A 119 -4.78 10.78 16.58
N THR A 120 -5.80 10.78 15.72
CA THR A 120 -5.68 10.24 14.34
C THR A 120 -5.83 11.31 13.28
N SER A 121 -5.07 11.19 12.19
CA SER A 121 -5.24 11.99 10.96
C SER A 121 -5.22 11.12 9.71
N GLU A 122 -5.98 11.54 8.70
CA GLU A 122 -6.12 10.79 7.45
C GLU A 122 -5.11 11.22 6.38
N ALA A 123 -4.63 10.24 5.62
CA ALA A 123 -3.82 10.42 4.44
C ALA A 123 -4.40 9.63 3.26
N SER A 124 -4.03 10.02 2.04
CA SER A 124 -4.51 9.37 0.81
C SER A 124 -3.96 7.96 0.59
N ASN A 125 -2.85 7.61 1.23
CA ASN A 125 -2.22 6.29 1.16
C ASN A 125 -1.26 6.11 2.35
N THR A 126 -1.10 4.88 2.84
CA THR A 126 -0.22 4.55 3.97
C THR A 126 1.25 4.92 3.70
N ALA A 127 1.75 4.68 2.50
CA ALA A 127 3.11 5.00 2.11
C ALA A 127 3.31 6.50 1.84
N VAL A 128 2.27 7.19 1.36
CA VAL A 128 2.31 8.66 1.26
C VAL A 128 2.40 9.30 2.65
N ALA A 129 1.69 8.76 3.64
CA ALA A 129 1.84 9.20 5.03
C ALA A 129 3.28 8.99 5.54
N ALA A 130 3.87 7.82 5.26
CA ALA A 130 5.26 7.53 5.62
C ALA A 130 6.27 8.48 4.95
N GLN A 131 6.09 8.76 3.66
CA GLN A 131 6.89 9.75 2.96
C GLN A 131 6.79 11.13 3.63
N GLN A 132 5.56 11.58 3.91
CA GLN A 132 5.30 12.87 4.54
C GLN A 132 5.93 12.97 5.93
N LEU A 133 5.89 11.89 6.71
CA LEU A 133 6.55 11.84 8.02
C LEU A 133 8.07 12.00 7.87
N ALA A 134 8.69 11.29 6.93
CA ALA A 134 10.13 11.40 6.69
C ALA A 134 10.56 12.82 6.30
N GLU A 135 9.67 13.58 5.66
CA GLU A 135 9.89 14.97 5.25
C GLU A 135 9.53 16.00 6.34
N SER A 136 8.75 15.63 7.37
CA SER A 136 8.17 16.60 8.32
C SER A 136 9.11 17.03 9.44
N GLY A 137 10.01 16.14 9.88
CA GLY A 137 10.85 16.34 11.08
C GLY A 137 10.07 16.30 12.41
N ASP A 138 8.80 15.93 12.41
CA ASP A 138 7.96 15.85 13.63
C ASP A 138 8.07 14.48 14.30
N ALA A 139 8.91 14.38 15.32
CA ALA A 139 9.11 13.16 16.11
C ALA A 139 7.94 12.81 17.05
N THR A 140 6.90 13.65 17.14
CA THR A 140 5.68 13.39 17.92
C THR A 140 4.56 12.74 17.11
N THR A 141 4.73 12.65 15.79
CA THR A 141 3.80 12.00 14.88
C THR A 141 4.33 10.63 14.46
N GLY A 142 3.49 9.61 14.59
CA GLY A 142 3.71 8.30 14.00
C GLY A 142 2.87 8.09 12.74
N VAL A 143 3.18 7.06 11.97
CA VAL A 143 2.34 6.61 10.86
C VAL A 143 2.06 5.13 10.95
N ILE A 144 0.85 4.71 10.56
CA ILE A 144 0.55 3.28 10.39
C ILE A 144 0.80 2.91 8.94
N ALA A 145 1.80 2.07 8.70
CA ALA A 145 2.17 1.63 7.36
C ALA A 145 2.85 0.24 7.36
N SER A 146 3.24 -0.23 6.18
CA SER A 146 3.98 -1.48 5.99
C SER A 146 5.44 -1.35 6.46
N GLU A 147 6.09 -2.48 6.75
CA GLU A 147 7.54 -2.54 6.96
C GLU A 147 8.31 -2.06 5.72
N ALA A 148 7.78 -2.37 4.54
CA ALA A 148 8.30 -1.89 3.25
C ALA A 148 8.35 -0.35 3.15
N ALA A 149 7.43 0.38 3.81
CA ALA A 149 7.47 1.83 3.88
C ALA A 149 8.52 2.34 4.87
N ALA A 150 8.78 1.64 5.97
CA ALA A 150 9.88 1.97 6.86
C ALA A 150 11.22 1.92 6.11
N ASP A 151 11.48 0.83 5.39
CA ASP A 151 12.69 0.68 4.59
C ASP A 151 12.79 1.73 3.48
N ALA A 152 11.69 2.01 2.78
CA ALA A 152 11.68 2.95 1.66
C ALA A 152 12.00 4.39 2.06
N TYR A 153 11.65 4.78 3.30
CA TYR A 153 11.73 6.16 3.77
C TYR A 153 12.67 6.35 4.97
N GLY A 154 13.43 5.33 5.36
CA GLY A 154 14.37 5.40 6.48
C GLY A 154 13.70 5.64 7.83
N LEU A 155 12.46 5.14 7.99
CA LEU A 155 11.71 5.26 9.24
C LEU A 155 11.99 4.08 10.17
N LYS A 156 11.79 4.31 11.46
CA LYS A 156 11.94 3.30 12.51
C LYS A 156 10.58 2.67 12.81
N ILE A 157 10.54 1.35 12.90
CA ILE A 157 9.38 0.65 13.47
C ILE A 157 9.41 0.84 15.00
N LEU A 158 8.44 1.59 15.52
CA LEU A 158 8.28 1.84 16.96
C LEU A 158 7.46 0.74 17.64
N TYR A 159 6.48 0.18 16.93
CA TYR A 159 5.64 -0.91 17.41
C TYR A 159 5.21 -1.79 16.25
N ARG A 160 5.34 -3.12 16.39
CA ARG A 160 4.99 -4.07 15.32
C ARG A 160 3.54 -4.53 15.44
N ASP A 161 2.91 -4.80 14.29
CA ASP A 161 1.65 -5.53 14.20
C ASP A 161 0.50 -4.86 14.99
N VAL A 162 0.28 -3.57 14.72
CA VAL A 162 -0.77 -2.76 15.38
C VAL A 162 -2.18 -3.01 14.80
N HIS A 163 -2.29 -3.93 13.86
CA HIS A 163 -3.55 -4.27 13.21
C HIS A 163 -4.39 -5.21 14.07
N ASP A 164 -5.72 -5.12 13.95
CA ASP A 164 -6.64 -5.80 14.84
C ASP A 164 -6.77 -7.32 14.58
N ARG A 165 -6.34 -7.79 13.41
CA ARG A 165 -6.53 -9.18 12.99
C ARG A 165 -5.39 -9.71 12.12
N ASP A 166 -4.76 -10.79 12.56
CA ASP A 166 -3.63 -11.42 11.86
C ASP A 166 -4.01 -12.12 10.53
N ASP A 167 -5.31 -12.35 10.28
CA ASP A 167 -5.82 -13.00 9.08
C ASP A 167 -6.01 -12.04 7.88
N ASN A 168 -5.51 -10.81 8.00
CA ASN A 168 -5.60 -9.80 6.96
C ASN A 168 -4.71 -10.11 5.76
N HIS A 169 -5.29 -10.06 4.58
CA HIS A 169 -4.57 -10.16 3.31
C HIS A 169 -5.31 -9.44 2.20
N THR A 170 -4.59 -9.07 1.15
CA THR A 170 -5.17 -8.49 -0.06
C THR A 170 -4.85 -9.38 -1.25
N ILE A 171 -5.86 -9.63 -2.08
CA ILE A 171 -5.70 -10.26 -3.38
C ILE A 171 -5.34 -9.17 -4.38
N PHE A 172 -4.12 -9.27 -4.91
CA PHE A 172 -3.62 -8.43 -5.98
C PHE A 172 -3.72 -9.15 -7.32
N CYS A 173 -4.11 -8.42 -8.36
CA CYS A 173 -4.21 -8.91 -9.73
C CYS A 173 -3.12 -8.26 -10.58
N VAL A 174 -2.49 -9.09 -11.41
CA VAL A 174 -1.61 -8.62 -12.48
C VAL A 174 -2.42 -8.48 -13.76
N LEU A 175 -2.40 -7.28 -14.34
CA LEU A 175 -3.08 -6.92 -15.56
C LEU A 175 -2.11 -6.91 -16.74
N ALA A 176 -2.57 -7.41 -17.90
CA ALA A 176 -1.81 -7.39 -19.14
C ALA A 176 -2.73 -7.06 -20.34
N ARG A 177 -2.14 -6.58 -21.43
CA ARG A 177 -2.81 -6.56 -22.75
C ARG A 177 -2.87 -7.99 -23.29
N ALA A 178 -3.91 -8.30 -24.10
CA ALA A 178 -4.12 -9.65 -24.62
C ALA A 178 -2.90 -10.22 -25.38
N GLU A 179 -2.23 -9.38 -26.16
CA GLU A 179 -1.01 -9.70 -26.92
C GLU A 179 0.19 -10.11 -26.04
N GLU A 180 0.19 -9.71 -24.77
CA GLU A 180 1.26 -10.03 -23.83
C GLU A 180 0.87 -11.11 -22.81
N ALA A 181 -0.36 -11.62 -22.82
CA ALA A 181 -0.88 -12.54 -21.80
C ALA A 181 -0.34 -13.98 -21.89
N GLY A 182 0.35 -14.32 -22.99
CA GLY A 182 0.94 -15.64 -23.23
C GLY A 182 2.46 -15.65 -23.38
N ALA A 183 3.14 -14.55 -23.03
CA ALA A 183 4.59 -14.40 -23.08
C ALA A 183 5.23 -14.57 -21.70
#